data_AF-A0A086XS84-F1
#
_entry.id   AF-A0A086XS84-F1
#
_cell.length_a   1.000
_cell.length_b   1.000
_cell.length_c   1.000
_cell.angle_alpha   90.00
_cell.angle_beta   90.00
_cell.angle_gamma   90.00
#
_symmetry.space_group_name_H-M   'P 1'
#
loop_
_entity.id
_entity.type
_entity.pdbx_description
1 polymer ?
#
loop_
_entity_poly.entity_id
_entity_poly.type
_entity_poly.pdbx_seq_one_letter_code
_entity_poly.pdbx_strand_id
1 'polypeptide(L)'
;MTRPAMYSRPAKPLTIPVRARRDAPALALDAVPEVIAVDRATECHVTPDDVARRMVEYLGPVGDYLTLEPSAGTGQLARALIASGHSPRELTLIERHHALAATLHKIGPTLHRCFLEYADEARSKVEFPRILMNPPFRELRKHVAAALSLLGRGGHDAATLVALVPVTFEHPDAEHLETLPPDTFSAARVHTKIIRIQCS
;
A
#
# COMPACT_ATOMS: atom_id res chain seq x y z
N MET A 1 17.18 59.34 28.57
CA MET A 1 17.18 58.62 27.28
C MET A 1 16.12 57.53 27.34
N THR A 2 15.03 57.71 26.61
CA THR A 2 13.79 56.93 26.69
C THR A 2 13.83 55.84 25.61
N ARG A 3 13.74 54.55 25.99
CA ARG A 3 13.65 53.44 25.02
C ARG A 3 12.25 53.41 24.40
N PRO A 4 12.09 53.38 23.07
CA PRO A 4 10.78 53.18 22.47
C PRO A 4 10.41 51.69 22.52
N ALA A 5 9.27 51.39 23.15
CA ALA A 5 8.56 50.13 22.96
C ALA A 5 7.58 50.32 21.79
N MET A 6 7.77 49.65 20.65
CA MET A 6 6.78 49.68 19.57
C MET A 6 6.76 48.37 18.77
N TYR A 7 6.39 47.29 19.44
CA TYR A 7 5.61 46.23 18.79
C TYR A 7 4.31 46.09 19.58
N SER A 8 3.31 46.89 19.25
CA SER A 8 1.95 46.69 19.75
C SER A 8 1.27 45.64 18.87
N ARG A 9 1.06 44.43 19.41
CA ARG A 9 0.26 43.39 18.75
C ARG A 9 -1.12 43.95 18.43
N PRO A 10 -1.60 43.91 17.17
CA PRO A 10 -2.97 44.30 16.87
C PRO A 10 -3.93 43.43 17.68
N ALA A 11 -5.02 44.01 18.18
CA ALA A 11 -6.07 43.30 18.92
C ALA A 11 -6.82 42.32 18.00
N LYS A 12 -6.15 41.23 17.62
CA LYS A 12 -6.71 40.15 16.82
C LYS A 12 -7.25 39.08 17.78
N PRO A 13 -8.52 38.66 17.64
CA PRO A 13 -9.09 37.59 18.44
C PRO A 13 -8.21 36.34 18.37
N LEU A 14 -7.96 35.71 19.52
CA LEU A 14 -7.13 34.49 19.60
C LEU A 14 -7.80 33.29 18.93
N THR A 15 -9.10 33.34 18.73
CA THR A 15 -9.91 32.26 18.17
C THR A 15 -10.97 32.83 17.24
N ILE A 16 -11.15 32.15 16.12
CA ILE A 16 -12.22 32.43 15.15
C ILE A 16 -13.22 31.27 15.29
N PRO A 17 -14.52 31.54 15.51
CA PRO A 17 -15.52 30.49 15.53
C PRO A 17 -15.67 29.90 14.13
N VAL A 18 -15.49 28.58 14.02
CA VAL A 18 -15.67 27.82 12.77
C VAL A 18 -17.15 27.84 12.40
N ARG A 19 -17.52 28.58 11.35
CA ARG A 19 -18.93 28.78 10.97
C ARG A 19 -19.56 27.65 10.16
N ALA A 20 -18.79 26.67 9.72
CA ALA A 20 -19.30 25.38 9.21
C ALA A 20 -18.11 24.44 9.04
N ARG A 21 -18.24 23.18 9.50
CA ARG A 21 -17.40 22.11 8.99
C ARG A 21 -17.84 21.87 7.56
N ARG A 22 -17.03 22.25 6.58
CA ARG A 22 -17.22 21.76 5.21
C ARG A 22 -16.81 20.30 5.27
N ASP A 23 -17.75 19.41 4.96
CA ASP A 23 -17.40 18.02 4.67
C ASP A 23 -16.34 18.04 3.57
N ALA A 24 -15.25 17.30 3.79
CA ALA A 24 -14.26 17.10 2.76
C ALA A 24 -15.00 16.45 1.57
N PRO A 25 -14.85 16.96 0.33
CA PRO A 25 -15.45 16.32 -0.80
C PRO A 25 -14.97 14.86 -0.84
N ALA A 26 -15.92 13.93 -0.96
CA ALA A 26 -15.58 12.53 -1.19
C ALA A 26 -14.60 12.47 -2.37
N LEU A 27 -13.46 11.81 -2.19
CA LEU A 27 -12.57 11.52 -3.31
C LEU A 27 -13.40 10.69 -4.30
N ALA A 28 -13.81 11.32 -5.40
CA ALA A 28 -14.23 10.55 -6.56
C ALA A 28 -12.97 9.80 -7.00
N LEU A 29 -12.95 8.50 -6.75
CA LEU A 29 -11.96 7.62 -7.36
C LEU A 29 -12.25 7.65 -8.85
N ASP A 30 -11.61 8.57 -9.56
CA ASP A 30 -11.68 8.64 -11.01
C ASP A 30 -11.38 7.25 -11.58
N ALA A 31 -12.18 6.90 -12.60
CA ALA A 31 -12.08 5.64 -13.31
C ALA A 31 -10.61 5.32 -13.62
N VAL A 32 -10.27 4.04 -13.43
CA VAL A 32 -8.93 3.50 -13.66
C VAL A 32 -8.45 4.03 -15.02
N PRO A 33 -7.32 4.79 -15.06
CA PRO A 33 -6.81 5.28 -16.32
C PRO A 33 -6.62 4.08 -17.25
N GLU A 34 -7.11 4.25 -18.48
CA GLU A 34 -7.02 3.27 -19.56
C GLU A 34 -5.64 2.63 -19.53
N VAL A 35 -5.64 1.30 -19.34
CA VAL A 35 -4.48 0.45 -19.03
C VAL A 35 -3.23 1.03 -19.68
N ILE A 36 -2.39 1.69 -18.88
CA ILE A 36 -1.01 1.94 -19.29
C ILE A 36 -0.48 0.54 -19.52
N ALA A 37 -0.37 0.16 -20.80
CA ALA A 37 0.01 -1.17 -21.21
C ALA A 37 1.27 -1.52 -20.43
N VAL A 38 1.10 -2.46 -19.50
CA VAL A 38 2.16 -3.02 -18.69
C VAL A 38 3.28 -3.38 -19.65
N ASP A 39 4.40 -2.68 -19.54
CA ASP A 39 5.56 -2.94 -20.37
C ASP A 39 5.92 -4.42 -20.16
N ARG A 40 6.17 -5.19 -21.24
CA ARG A 40 6.68 -6.56 -21.11
C ARG A 40 7.97 -6.63 -20.27
N ALA A 41 8.68 -5.51 -20.11
CA ALA A 41 9.83 -5.37 -19.22
C ALA A 41 9.45 -5.26 -17.73
N THR A 42 8.23 -4.84 -17.41
CA THR A 42 7.67 -4.81 -16.06
C THR A 42 6.75 -6.02 -15.91
N GLU A 43 7.19 -7.09 -15.25
CA GLU A 43 6.37 -8.28 -14.96
C GLU A 43 5.21 -7.98 -13.95
N CYS A 44 4.57 -6.82 -14.06
CA CYS A 44 3.52 -6.34 -13.17
C CYS A 44 2.16 -6.78 -13.71
N HIS A 45 1.71 -7.96 -13.31
CA HIS A 45 0.33 -8.37 -13.57
C HIS A 45 -0.59 -7.52 -12.69
N VAL A 46 -1.49 -6.73 -13.27
CA VAL A 46 -2.49 -5.99 -12.50
C VAL A 46 -3.42 -7.00 -11.82
N THR A 47 -3.56 -6.91 -10.49
CA THR A 47 -4.46 -7.77 -9.72
C THR A 47 -5.92 -7.46 -10.07
N PRO A 48 -6.73 -8.42 -10.55
CA PRO A 48 -8.15 -8.16 -10.82
C PRO A 48 -8.90 -7.61 -9.59
N ASP A 49 -9.92 -6.78 -9.81
CA ASP A 49 -10.67 -6.11 -8.74
C ASP A 49 -11.23 -7.08 -7.69
N ASP A 50 -11.81 -8.19 -8.13
CA ASP A 50 -12.41 -9.19 -7.27
C ASP A 50 -11.36 -9.93 -6.43
N VAL A 51 -10.17 -10.17 -6.99
CA VAL A 51 -9.02 -10.77 -6.31
C VAL A 51 -8.43 -9.78 -5.31
N ALA A 52 -8.24 -8.53 -5.70
CA ALA A 52 -7.73 -7.46 -4.83
C ALA A 52 -8.62 -7.28 -3.60
N ARG A 53 -9.95 -7.30 -3.77
CA ARG A 53 -10.91 -7.26 -2.67
C ARG A 53 -10.73 -8.43 -1.70
N ARG A 54 -10.63 -9.67 -2.20
CA ARG A 54 -10.40 -10.85 -1.35
C ARG A 54 -9.07 -10.78 -0.62
N MET A 55 -8.00 -10.33 -1.28
CA MET A 55 -6.70 -10.12 -0.64
C MET A 55 -6.78 -9.13 0.52
N VAL A 56 -7.56 -8.04 0.39
CA VAL A 56 -7.80 -7.10 1.49
C VAL A 56 -8.60 -7.75 2.62
N GLU A 57 -9.64 -8.53 2.31
CA GLU A 57 -10.42 -9.27 3.33
C GLU A 57 -9.52 -10.21 4.15
N TYR A 58 -8.52 -10.85 3.52
CA TYR A 58 -7.57 -11.73 4.19
C TYR A 58 -6.58 -11.02 5.13
N LEU A 59 -6.40 -9.68 5.02
CA LEU A 59 -5.62 -8.90 6.00
C LEU A 59 -6.33 -8.81 7.36
N GLY A 60 -7.63 -9.08 7.41
CA GLY A 60 -8.46 -8.94 8.60
C GLY A 60 -9.21 -7.60 8.65
N PRO A 61 -9.77 -7.24 9.82
CA PRO A 61 -10.69 -6.10 9.94
C PRO A 61 -10.01 -4.75 9.67
N VAL A 62 -10.76 -3.77 9.21
CA VAL A 62 -10.28 -2.39 9.06
C VAL A 62 -9.87 -1.84 10.44
N GLY A 63 -8.80 -1.05 10.47
CA GLY A 63 -8.33 -0.35 11.66
C GLY A 63 -7.12 0.52 11.33
N ASP A 64 -6.57 1.15 12.36
CA ASP A 64 -5.48 2.14 12.25
C ASP A 64 -4.12 1.44 12.08
N TYR A 65 -3.88 0.82 10.93
CA TYR A 65 -2.70 0.01 10.65
C TYR A 65 -1.88 0.60 9.51
N LEU A 66 -0.61 0.89 9.76
CA LEU A 66 0.33 1.23 8.70
C LEU A 66 0.45 0.03 7.73
N THR A 67 0.07 0.26 6.47
CA THR A 67 -0.07 -0.79 5.45
C THR A 67 0.86 -0.52 4.29
N LEU A 68 1.74 -1.47 4.00
CA LEU A 68 2.69 -1.40 2.89
C LEU A 68 2.16 -2.12 1.65
N GLU A 69 2.24 -1.44 0.50
CA GLU A 69 2.17 -2.04 -0.85
C GLU A 69 3.55 -1.92 -1.52
N PRO A 70 4.38 -2.99 -1.50
CA PRO A 70 5.78 -2.95 -1.93
C PRO A 70 6.02 -2.73 -3.43
N SER A 71 5.01 -2.95 -4.26
CA SER A 71 5.14 -2.90 -5.72
C SER A 71 3.81 -2.44 -6.29
N ALA A 72 3.53 -1.16 -6.12
CA ALA A 72 2.17 -0.62 -6.21
C ALA A 72 1.62 -0.58 -7.65
N GLY A 73 2.47 -0.52 -8.68
CA GLY A 73 2.04 -0.56 -10.08
C GLY A 73 1.02 0.54 -10.38
N THR A 74 -0.17 0.15 -10.83
CA THR A 74 -1.29 1.07 -11.12
C THR A 74 -2.09 1.49 -9.87
N GLY A 75 -1.74 0.97 -8.69
CA GLY A 75 -2.37 1.27 -7.41
C GLY A 75 -3.62 0.45 -7.14
N GLN A 76 -3.72 -0.74 -7.74
CA GLN A 76 -4.92 -1.55 -7.69
C GLN A 76 -5.21 -2.10 -6.28
N LEU A 77 -4.19 -2.55 -5.53
CA LEU A 77 -4.39 -3.01 -4.15
C LEU A 77 -4.65 -1.81 -3.22
N ALA A 78 -3.96 -0.68 -3.41
CA ALA A 78 -4.26 0.57 -2.71
C ALA A 78 -5.73 1.02 -2.88
N ARG A 79 -6.26 0.96 -4.11
CA ARG A 79 -7.67 1.28 -4.38
C ARG A 79 -8.62 0.31 -3.67
N ALA A 80 -8.31 -0.97 -3.67
CA ALA A 80 -9.09 -1.97 -2.93
C ALA A 80 -9.07 -1.71 -1.41
N LEU A 81 -7.91 -1.37 -0.83
CA LEU A 81 -7.79 -1.00 0.58
C LEU A 81 -8.68 0.20 0.92
N ILE A 82 -8.63 1.27 0.11
CA ILE A 82 -9.43 2.47 0.31
C ILE A 82 -10.93 2.18 0.16
N ALA A 83 -11.32 1.39 -0.85
CA ALA A 83 -12.70 0.99 -1.05
C ALA A 83 -13.26 0.16 0.11
N SER A 84 -12.41 -0.62 0.79
CA SER A 84 -12.75 -1.37 2.00
C SER A 84 -12.75 -0.52 3.27
N GLY A 85 -12.43 0.78 3.19
CA GLY A 85 -12.49 1.73 4.31
C GLY A 85 -11.15 1.99 5.02
N HIS A 86 -10.03 1.46 4.52
CA HIS A 86 -8.71 1.81 5.06
C HIS A 86 -8.37 3.27 4.76
N SER A 87 -7.69 3.94 5.69
CA SER A 87 -7.25 5.31 5.51
C SER A 87 -6.15 5.41 4.44
N PRO A 88 -6.30 6.26 3.40
CA PRO A 88 -5.24 6.49 2.43
C PRO A 88 -3.94 7.00 3.07
N ARG A 89 -4.01 7.65 4.24
CA ARG A 89 -2.86 8.21 4.96
C ARG A 89 -2.02 7.17 5.70
N GLU A 90 -2.57 5.98 5.89
CA GLU A 90 -1.88 4.85 6.52
C GLU A 90 -1.27 3.91 5.48
N LEU A 91 -1.41 4.24 4.20
CA LEU A 91 -0.77 3.49 3.13
C LEU A 91 0.66 3.97 2.92
N THR A 92 1.54 3.03 2.58
CA THR A 92 2.86 3.32 2.04
C THR A 92 3.00 2.55 0.73
N LEU A 93 3.04 3.27 -0.37
CA LEU A 93 3.10 2.71 -1.73
C LEU A 93 4.53 2.86 -2.24
N ILE A 94 5.14 1.77 -2.73
CA ILE A 94 6.47 1.82 -3.34
C ILE A 94 6.34 1.46 -4.80
N GLU A 95 6.86 2.33 -5.66
CA GLU A 95 6.84 2.13 -7.10
C GLU A 95 8.15 2.63 -7.72
N ARG A 96 8.75 1.82 -8.60
CA ARG A 96 10.03 2.12 -9.24
C ARG A 96 9.87 2.94 -10.53
N HIS A 97 8.70 2.90 -11.15
CA HIS A 97 8.44 3.55 -12.42
C HIS A 97 7.92 4.98 -12.18
N HIS A 98 8.68 5.97 -12.62
CA HIS A 98 8.40 7.39 -12.39
C HIS A 98 6.95 7.80 -12.74
N ALA A 99 6.44 7.39 -13.91
CA ALA A 99 5.09 7.78 -14.33
C ALA A 99 3.99 7.13 -13.48
N LEU A 100 4.22 5.91 -12.99
CA LEU A 100 3.26 5.23 -12.12
C LEU A 100 3.33 5.81 -10.70
N ALA A 101 4.52 6.03 -10.16
CA ALA A 101 4.68 6.71 -8.88
C ALA A 101 4.00 8.10 -8.87
N ALA A 102 4.11 8.85 -9.97
CA ALA A 102 3.45 10.14 -10.13
C ALA A 102 1.91 10.05 -10.05
N THR A 103 1.29 8.98 -10.56
CA THR A 103 -0.17 8.80 -10.46
C THR A 103 -0.58 8.33 -9.07
N LEU A 104 0.22 7.47 -8.43
CA LEU A 104 -0.03 6.95 -7.08
C LEU A 104 -0.02 8.03 -5.99
N HIS A 105 0.71 9.13 -6.17
CA HIS A 105 0.65 10.28 -5.24
C HIS A 105 -0.75 10.87 -5.07
N LYS A 106 -1.68 10.64 -6.01
CA LYS A 106 -3.09 11.03 -5.90
C LYS A 106 -3.91 10.06 -5.03
N ILE A 107 -3.39 8.86 -4.80
CA ILE A 107 -4.05 7.78 -4.06
C ILE A 107 -3.58 7.79 -2.60
N GLY A 108 -2.27 7.81 -2.36
CA GLY A 108 -1.70 7.76 -1.01
C GLY A 108 -0.20 8.09 -0.96
N PRO A 109 0.40 8.11 0.24
CA PRO A 109 1.84 8.31 0.43
C PRO A 109 2.64 7.32 -0.41
N THR A 110 3.39 7.87 -1.38
CA THR A 110 4.11 7.09 -2.38
C THR A 110 5.60 7.42 -2.33
N LEU A 111 6.43 6.39 -2.43
CA LEU A 111 7.88 6.49 -2.55
C LEU A 111 8.30 5.99 -3.93
N HIS A 112 8.83 6.90 -4.76
CA HIS A 112 9.40 6.54 -6.06
C HIS A 112 10.80 5.91 -5.86
N ARG A 113 10.86 4.60 -5.61
CA ARG A 113 12.07 3.84 -5.27
C ARG A 113 11.97 2.37 -5.67
N CYS A 114 13.12 1.70 -5.76
CA CYS A 114 13.17 0.24 -5.76
C CYS A 114 12.81 -0.29 -4.37
N PHE A 115 11.88 -1.25 -4.30
CA PHE A 115 11.47 -1.82 -3.02
C PHE A 115 12.58 -2.55 -2.29
N LEU A 116 13.42 -3.33 -3.00
CA LEU A 116 14.49 -4.07 -2.36
C LEU A 116 15.54 -3.14 -1.72
N GLU A 117 15.84 -2.01 -2.37
CA GLU A 117 16.71 -0.96 -1.82
C GLU A 117 16.07 -0.30 -0.60
N TYR A 118 14.79 0.09 -0.71
CA TYR A 118 14.05 0.65 0.42
C TYR A 118 14.04 -0.30 1.62
N ALA A 119 13.76 -1.58 1.40
CA ALA A 119 13.66 -2.56 2.47
C ALA A 119 15.00 -2.77 3.18
N ASP A 120 16.12 -2.74 2.45
CA ASP A 120 17.45 -2.83 3.06
C ASP A 120 17.77 -1.60 3.92
N GLU A 121 17.43 -0.39 3.44
CA GLU A 121 17.61 0.85 4.19
C GLU A 121 16.70 0.95 5.43
N ALA A 122 15.46 0.48 5.31
CA ALA A 122 14.41 0.60 6.33
C ALA A 122 14.43 -0.53 7.37
N ARG A 123 15.15 -1.63 7.08
CA ARG A 123 15.26 -2.78 7.99
C ARG A 123 15.66 -2.32 9.39
N SER A 124 14.93 -2.84 10.39
CA SER A 124 15.12 -2.53 11.82
C SER A 124 14.88 -1.06 12.22
N LYS A 125 14.36 -0.21 11.32
CA LYS A 125 13.99 1.18 11.59
C LYS A 125 12.49 1.42 11.45
N VAL A 126 11.83 0.64 10.60
CA VAL A 126 10.40 0.72 10.30
C VAL A 126 9.82 -0.68 10.33
N GLU A 127 8.60 -0.77 10.85
CA GLU A 127 7.80 -2.00 10.84
C GLU A 127 6.42 -1.67 10.27
N PHE A 128 5.87 -2.62 9.52
CA PHE A 128 4.53 -2.56 8.97
C PHE A 128 3.69 -3.69 9.57
N PRO A 129 2.62 -3.39 10.33
CA PRO A 129 1.68 -4.41 10.80
C PRO A 129 0.89 -5.06 9.66
N ARG A 130 0.82 -4.41 8.49
CA ARG A 130 0.17 -4.95 7.31
C ARG A 130 1.02 -4.81 6.07
N ILE A 131 1.13 -5.89 5.31
CA ILE A 131 1.76 -5.87 3.99
C ILE A 131 0.81 -6.57 3.01
N LEU A 132 0.49 -5.91 1.91
CA LEU A 132 -0.35 -6.44 0.84
C LEU A 132 0.42 -6.38 -0.47
N MET A 133 0.64 -7.50 -1.15
CA MET A 133 1.54 -7.51 -2.31
C MET A 133 1.15 -8.47 -3.44
N ASN A 134 1.34 -7.99 -4.66
CA ASN A 134 1.48 -8.81 -5.87
C ASN A 134 2.86 -8.53 -6.47
N PRO A 135 3.92 -9.18 -5.97
CA PRO A 135 5.29 -8.89 -6.37
C PRO A 135 5.62 -9.35 -7.80
N PRO A 136 6.68 -8.80 -8.42
CA PRO A 136 7.22 -9.36 -9.66
C PRO A 136 7.68 -10.81 -9.45
N PHE A 137 7.24 -11.72 -10.31
CA PHE A 137 7.43 -13.16 -10.09
C PHE A 137 8.88 -13.63 -10.27
N ARG A 138 9.67 -13.02 -11.16
CA ARG A 138 11.08 -13.40 -11.36
C ARG A 138 11.94 -13.23 -10.09
N GLU A 139 11.64 -12.21 -9.27
CA GLU A 139 12.36 -11.93 -8.03
C GLU A 139 11.50 -12.14 -6.78
N LEU A 140 10.47 -12.98 -6.90
CA LEU A 140 9.47 -13.25 -5.86
C LEU A 140 10.10 -13.54 -4.51
N ARG A 141 11.05 -14.48 -4.45
CA ARG A 141 11.68 -14.90 -3.18
C ARG A 141 12.38 -13.73 -2.48
N LYS A 142 13.03 -12.84 -3.24
CA LYS A 142 13.69 -11.65 -2.69
C LYS A 142 12.67 -10.65 -2.15
N HIS A 143 11.58 -10.43 -2.90
CA HIS A 143 10.52 -9.50 -2.49
C HIS A 143 9.78 -9.99 -1.25
N VAL A 144 9.43 -11.28 -1.18
CA VAL A 144 8.79 -11.85 0.01
C VAL A 144 9.73 -11.78 1.21
N ALA A 145 11.01 -12.15 1.07
CA ALA A 145 11.98 -12.04 2.16
C ALA A 145 12.18 -10.58 2.64
N ALA A 146 12.24 -9.63 1.72
CA ALA A 146 12.33 -8.21 2.04
C ALA A 146 11.08 -7.70 2.77
N ALA A 147 9.89 -8.08 2.30
CA ALA A 147 8.63 -7.75 2.96
C ALA A 147 8.56 -8.32 4.38
N LEU A 148 8.95 -9.59 4.56
CA LEU A 148 9.02 -10.21 5.89
C LEU A 148 10.01 -9.50 6.81
N SER A 149 11.12 -8.96 6.30
CA SER A 149 12.07 -8.18 7.11
C SER A 149 11.54 -6.84 7.59
N LEU A 150 10.42 -6.37 7.02
CA LEU A 150 9.71 -5.16 7.43
C LEU A 150 8.37 -5.47 8.13
N LEU A 151 7.96 -6.75 8.18
CA LEU A 151 6.75 -7.17 8.85
C LEU A 151 7.00 -7.14 10.36
N GLY A 152 6.20 -6.35 11.08
CA GLY A 152 6.33 -6.21 12.52
C GLY A 152 5.06 -5.67 13.12
N ARG A 153 4.87 -5.87 14.42
CA ARG A 153 3.59 -5.60 15.07
C ARG A 153 3.24 -4.12 15.10
N GLY A 154 4.21 -3.22 15.04
CA GLY A 154 3.94 -1.77 15.06
C GLY A 154 3.09 -1.32 16.26
N GLY A 155 3.14 -2.05 17.38
CA GLY A 155 2.30 -1.82 18.57
C GLY A 155 0.93 -2.52 18.58
N HIS A 156 0.59 -3.32 17.56
CA HIS A 156 -0.66 -4.10 17.49
C HIS A 156 -0.50 -5.52 18.02
N ASP A 157 -1.59 -6.29 18.11
CA ASP A 157 -1.57 -7.68 18.60
C ASP A 157 -0.94 -8.67 17.62
N ALA A 158 -1.02 -8.38 16.32
CA ALA A 158 -0.46 -9.22 15.27
C ALA A 158 -0.01 -8.38 14.07
N ALA A 159 0.93 -8.93 13.30
CA ALA A 159 1.29 -8.44 11.97
C ALA A 159 0.83 -9.46 10.92
N THR A 160 0.34 -8.99 9.77
CA THR A 160 -0.18 -9.85 8.70
C THR A 160 0.35 -9.42 7.34
N LEU A 161 0.93 -10.37 6.60
CA LEU A 161 1.28 -10.23 5.20
C LEU A 161 0.34 -11.08 4.36
N VAL A 162 -0.26 -10.50 3.33
CA VAL A 162 -1.02 -11.22 2.30
C VAL A 162 -0.35 -11.01 0.95
N ALA A 163 -0.07 -12.10 0.25
CA ALA A 163 0.62 -12.07 -1.04
C ALA A 163 -0.05 -12.95 -2.09
N LEU A 164 -0.07 -12.46 -3.33
CA LEU A 164 -0.38 -13.25 -4.51
C LEU A 164 0.91 -13.80 -5.10
N VAL A 165 1.02 -15.12 -5.20
CA VAL A 165 2.25 -15.82 -5.59
C VAL A 165 1.94 -16.94 -6.59
N PRO A 166 2.91 -17.42 -7.39
CA PRO A 166 2.78 -18.65 -8.16
C PRO A 166 2.44 -19.84 -7.25
N VAL A 167 1.63 -20.78 -7.75
CA VAL A 167 1.23 -21.99 -6.98
C VAL A 167 2.41 -22.83 -6.46
N THR A 168 3.56 -22.75 -7.13
CA THR A 168 4.81 -23.46 -6.78
C THR A 168 5.62 -22.76 -5.68
N PHE A 169 5.24 -21.56 -5.26
CA PHE A 169 5.92 -20.88 -4.16
C PHE A 169 5.53 -21.51 -2.82
N GLU A 170 6.54 -21.87 -2.04
CA GLU A 170 6.37 -22.45 -0.70
C GLU A 170 7.18 -21.64 0.31
N HIS A 171 6.59 -21.42 1.47
CA HIS A 171 7.21 -20.79 2.64
C HIS A 171 6.69 -21.48 3.91
N PRO A 172 7.55 -21.83 4.88
CA PRO A 172 7.16 -22.64 6.04
C PRO A 172 6.03 -22.01 6.86
N ASP A 173 6.04 -20.68 6.98
CA ASP A 173 5.03 -19.94 7.77
C ASP A 173 3.83 -19.45 6.94
N ALA A 174 3.76 -19.82 5.66
CA ALA A 174 2.68 -19.38 4.79
C ALA A 174 1.47 -20.32 4.88
N GLU A 175 0.34 -19.76 5.28
CA GLU A 175 -0.97 -20.35 5.12
C GLU A 175 -1.45 -20.16 3.68
N HIS A 176 -1.93 -21.24 3.06
CA HIS A 176 -2.63 -21.19 1.78
C HIS A 176 -4.08 -20.78 2.00
N LEU A 177 -4.50 -19.66 1.41
CA LEU A 177 -5.88 -19.16 1.54
C LEU A 177 -6.76 -19.55 0.34
N GLU A 178 -6.26 -19.36 -0.87
CA GLU A 178 -7.04 -19.54 -2.10
C GLU A 178 -6.12 -19.93 -3.27
N THR A 179 -6.56 -20.85 -4.14
CA THR A 179 -5.94 -21.09 -5.45
C THR A 179 -6.77 -20.38 -6.52
N LEU A 180 -6.12 -19.58 -7.36
CA LEU A 180 -6.79 -18.79 -8.40
C LEU A 180 -6.87 -19.56 -9.73
N PRO A 181 -7.97 -19.44 -10.49
CA PRO A 181 -8.05 -19.98 -11.84
C PRO A 181 -6.94 -19.47 -12.77
N PRO A 182 -6.45 -20.27 -13.73
CA PRO A 182 -5.35 -19.89 -14.62
C PRO A 182 -5.66 -18.76 -15.60
N ASP A 183 -6.94 -18.39 -15.74
CA ASP A 183 -7.47 -17.30 -16.55
C ASP A 183 -7.79 -16.04 -15.74
N THR A 184 -7.42 -16.02 -14.45
CA THR A 184 -7.60 -14.85 -13.56
C THR A 184 -6.95 -13.59 -14.15
N PHE A 185 -5.77 -13.70 -14.76
CA PHE A 185 -5.08 -12.57 -15.37
C PHE A 185 -5.31 -12.55 -16.88
N SER A 186 -6.02 -11.53 -17.37
CA SER A 186 -6.38 -11.41 -18.79
C SER A 186 -5.18 -11.37 -19.74
N ALA A 187 -4.04 -10.85 -19.27
CA ALA A 187 -2.83 -10.69 -20.07
C ALA A 187 -1.90 -11.92 -20.06
N ALA A 188 -2.10 -12.88 -19.14
CA ALA A 188 -1.19 -14.03 -19.00
C ALA A 188 -1.84 -15.23 -18.30
N ARG A 189 -1.56 -16.44 -18.81
CA ARG A 189 -1.96 -17.69 -18.14
C ARG A 189 -0.96 -18.05 -17.05
N VAL A 190 -1.20 -17.57 -15.84
CA VAL A 190 -0.38 -17.84 -14.66
C VAL A 190 -1.21 -18.54 -13.58
N HIS A 191 -0.68 -19.64 -13.05
CA HIS A 191 -1.30 -20.36 -11.94
C HIS A 191 -0.81 -19.73 -10.64
N THR A 192 -1.72 -19.11 -9.90
CA THR A 192 -1.39 -18.34 -8.71
C THR A 192 -2.24 -18.78 -7.52
N LYS A 193 -1.76 -18.48 -6.31
CA LYS A 193 -2.46 -18.66 -5.05
C LYS A 193 -2.29 -17.41 -4.19
N ILE A 194 -3.23 -17.21 -3.28
CA ILE A 194 -3.13 -16.22 -2.22
C ILE A 194 -2.62 -16.94 -0.97
N ILE A 195 -1.58 -16.36 -0.37
CA ILE A 195 -1.03 -16.82 0.91
C ILE A 195 -1.14 -15.74 1.97
N ARG A 196 -1.13 -16.16 3.23
CA ARG A 196 -1.01 -15.31 4.40
C ARG A 196 0.12 -15.77 5.30
N ILE A 197 0.86 -14.82 5.86
CA ILE A 197 1.84 -15.05 6.92
C ILE A 197 1.48 -14.14 8.08
N GLN A 198 1.40 -14.69 9.29
CA GLN A 198 1.08 -13.93 10.51
C GLN A 198 2.17 -14.06 11.56
N CYS A 199 2.45 -12.97 12.26
CA CYS A 199 3.33 -12.96 13.43
C CYS A 199 2.56 -12.40 14.63
N SER A 200 2.51 -13.16 15.70
CA SER A 200 1.89 -12.83 17.00
C SER A 200 2.95 -12.54 18.05
#